data_AF-A0A8S9WLW1-F1
#
_entry.id   AF-A0A8S9WLW1-F1
#
_cell.length_a   1.000
_cell.length_b   1.000
_cell.length_c   1.000
_cell.angle_alpha   90.00
_cell.angle_beta   90.00
_cell.angle_gamma   90.00
#
_symmetry.space_group_name_H-M   'P 1'
#
loop_
_entity.id
_entity.type
_entity.pdbx_description
1 polymer ?
#
loop_
_entity_poly.entity_id
_entity_poly.type
_entity_poly.pdbx_seq_one_letter_code
_entity_poly.pdbx_strand_id
1 'polypeptide(L)'
;MFREEDFVILHPDPIFAIIEVKTKIQNSKPDLVEIFKKASENGIKVLRNKKRPNHPIHFFNGVFSYDTEMNFDAVLDAFKNHWDAILNNPKIDTSRGMVEGTVTHMCLNQSIYLKEVLHGFSAFTTKQQAPAYFISELFEYLNFDKLYGCDNWFAFPMGDGEIKGSIKLVQRSE
;
A
#
# COMPACT_ATOMS: atom_id res chain seq x y z
N MET A 1 5.40 24.72 6.27
CA MET A 1 5.45 23.75 7.39
C MET A 1 5.18 24.53 8.66
N PHE A 2 4.26 24.04 9.48
CA PHE A 2 4.01 24.54 10.83
C PHE A 2 4.48 23.47 11.82
N ARG A 3 5.13 23.87 12.91
CA ARG A 3 5.60 22.96 13.96
C ARG A 3 5.40 23.59 15.32
N GLU A 4 4.81 22.82 16.22
CA GLU A 4 4.62 23.16 17.63
C GLU A 4 5.00 21.93 18.46
N GLU A 5 6.10 22.02 19.22
CA GLU A 5 6.72 20.88 19.93
C GLU A 5 6.96 19.67 18.99
N ASP A 6 6.27 18.56 19.26
CA ASP A 6 6.29 17.31 18.51
C ASP A 6 5.20 17.23 17.43
N PHE A 7 4.32 18.22 17.35
CA PHE A 7 3.27 18.30 16.36
C PHE A 7 3.75 19.04 15.10
N VAL A 8 3.58 18.42 13.93
CA VAL A 8 4.01 18.98 12.64
C VAL A 8 2.86 18.95 11.65
N ILE A 9 2.57 20.09 11.03
CA ILE A 9 1.68 20.20 9.87
C ILE A 9 2.51 20.48 8.62
N LEU A 10 2.38 19.60 7.63
CA LEU A 10 3.05 19.70 6.35
C LEU A 10 2.08 20.14 5.26
N HIS A 11 2.59 20.92 4.29
CA HIS A 11 1.90 21.06 3.01
C HIS A 11 1.94 19.69 2.31
N PRO A 12 0.92 19.32 1.51
CA PRO A 12 0.91 18.03 0.80
C PRO A 12 2.05 17.87 -0.22
N ASP A 13 2.53 18.96 -0.83
CA ASP A 13 3.58 18.94 -1.86
C ASP A 13 4.84 18.12 -1.47
N PRO A 14 5.49 18.33 -0.31
CA PRO A 14 6.67 17.56 0.10
C PRO A 14 6.42 16.10 0.55
N ILE A 15 5.17 15.61 0.57
CA ILE A 15 4.86 14.28 1.10
C ILE A 15 5.07 13.20 0.03
N PHE A 16 6.11 12.37 0.15
CA PHE A 16 6.38 11.26 -0.79
C PHE A 16 5.75 9.93 -0.37
N ALA A 17 5.57 9.75 0.93
CA ALA A 17 5.00 8.54 1.49
C ALA A 17 4.13 8.86 2.71
N ILE A 18 3.12 8.05 2.94
CA ILE A 18 2.42 7.94 4.22
C ILE A 18 2.37 6.48 4.64
N ILE A 19 2.47 6.24 5.94
CA ILE A 19 2.44 4.89 6.50
C ILE A 19 1.54 4.91 7.74
N GLU A 20 0.46 4.14 7.71
CA GLU A 20 -0.33 3.87 8.92
C GLU A 20 0.31 2.72 9.68
N VAL A 21 0.72 2.96 10.92
CA VAL A 21 1.39 1.96 11.76
C VAL A 21 0.45 1.47 12.86
N LYS A 22 0.35 0.15 13.02
CA LYS A 22 -0.40 -0.52 14.09
C LYS A 22 0.48 -1.50 14.84
N THR A 23 0.24 -1.64 16.14
CA THR A 23 0.87 -2.70 16.94
C THR A 23 0.24 -4.05 16.61
N LYS A 24 -1.09 -4.10 16.45
CA LYS A 24 -1.83 -5.32 16.15
C LYS A 24 -3.11 -5.01 15.38
N ILE A 25 -3.45 -5.83 14.39
CA ILE A 25 -4.75 -5.83 13.71
C ILE A 25 -5.59 -7.00 14.22
N GLN A 26 -6.87 -6.73 14.51
CA GLN A 26 -7.81 -7.68 15.09
C GLN A 26 -9.02 -7.89 14.17
N ASN A 27 -9.76 -8.97 14.38
CA ASN A 27 -11.02 -9.22 13.65
C ASN A 27 -12.17 -8.31 14.10
N SER A 28 -12.08 -7.67 15.27
CA SER A 28 -13.17 -6.92 15.90
C SER A 28 -13.04 -5.42 15.74
N LYS A 29 -12.02 -4.77 16.33
CA LYS A 29 -11.65 -3.35 16.12
C LYS A 29 -10.20 -3.04 16.55
N PRO A 30 -9.48 -2.14 15.84
CA PRO A 30 -9.79 -1.68 14.49
C PRO A 30 -9.66 -2.86 13.52
N ASP A 31 -10.68 -3.07 12.70
CA ASP A 31 -10.63 -4.11 11.67
C ASP A 31 -9.77 -3.65 10.49
N LEU A 32 -9.28 -4.61 9.71
CA LEU A 32 -8.41 -4.35 8.57
C LEU A 32 -9.05 -3.45 7.51
N VAL A 33 -10.38 -3.54 7.34
CA VAL A 33 -11.14 -2.79 6.34
C VAL A 33 -11.19 -1.31 6.72
N GLU A 34 -11.41 -1.00 8.00
CA GLU A 34 -11.40 0.36 8.52
C GLU A 34 -10.01 0.99 8.39
N ILE A 35 -8.96 0.24 8.71
CA ILE A 35 -7.57 0.69 8.54
C ILE A 35 -7.28 1.01 7.08
N PHE A 36 -7.58 0.07 6.17
CA PHE A 36 -7.36 0.25 4.74
C PHE A 36 -8.14 1.45 4.20
N LYS A 37 -9.42 1.58 4.59
CA LYS A 37 -10.28 2.71 4.20
C LYS A 37 -9.67 4.03 4.67
N LYS A 38 -9.32 4.16 5.94
CA LYS A 38 -8.77 5.39 6.52
C LYS A 38 -7.43 5.76 5.89
N ALA A 39 -6.54 4.79 5.70
CA ALA A 39 -5.25 5.00 5.06
C ALA A 39 -5.42 5.43 3.58
N SER A 40 -6.35 4.81 2.86
CA SER A 40 -6.68 5.20 1.48
C SER A 40 -7.29 6.61 1.41
N GLU A 41 -8.23 6.95 2.29
CA GLU A 41 -8.81 8.29 2.36
C GLU A 41 -7.73 9.36 2.65
N ASN A 42 -6.78 9.07 3.52
CA ASN A 42 -5.68 9.97 3.81
C ASN A 42 -4.75 10.16 2.60
N GLY A 43 -4.39 9.08 1.91
CA GLY A 43 -3.56 9.17 0.70
C GLY A 43 -4.25 9.93 -0.43
N ILE A 44 -5.53 9.67 -0.66
CA ILE A 44 -6.36 10.42 -1.62
C ILE A 44 -6.41 11.91 -1.26
N LYS A 45 -6.58 12.26 0.03
CA LYS A 45 -6.57 13.66 0.49
C LYS A 45 -5.21 14.33 0.24
N VAL A 46 -4.11 13.65 0.53
CA VAL A 46 -2.76 14.18 0.25
C VAL A 46 -2.60 14.45 -1.24
N LEU A 47 -2.88 13.45 -2.09
CA LEU A 47 -2.71 13.57 -3.54
C LEU A 47 -3.59 14.64 -4.18
N ARG A 48 -4.87 14.73 -3.79
CA ARG A 48 -5.79 15.73 -4.36
C ARG A 48 -5.37 17.17 -4.07
N ASN A 49 -4.65 17.40 -2.98
CA ASN A 49 -4.17 18.72 -2.59
C ASN A 49 -2.71 19.00 -3.00
N LYS A 50 -2.02 18.04 -3.61
CA LYS A 50 -0.72 18.30 -4.24
C LYS A 50 -0.91 19.13 -5.49
N LYS A 51 0.04 20.05 -5.74
CA LYS A 51 0.17 20.67 -7.06
C LYS A 51 0.46 19.58 -8.08
N ARG A 52 -0.41 19.42 -9.09
CA ARG A 52 -0.25 18.39 -10.12
C ARG A 52 1.05 18.65 -10.91
N PRO A 53 2.05 17.76 -10.85
CA PRO A 53 3.19 17.84 -11.74
C PRO A 53 2.78 17.41 -13.17
N ASN A 54 3.60 17.75 -14.16
CA ASN A 54 3.45 17.27 -15.55
C ASN A 54 3.80 15.77 -15.72
N HIS A 55 4.11 15.08 -14.62
CA HIS A 55 4.52 13.67 -14.56
C HIS A 55 3.62 12.90 -13.59
N PRO A 56 3.49 11.57 -13.73
CA PRO A 56 2.75 10.74 -12.80
C PRO A 56 3.27 10.92 -11.37
N ILE A 57 2.35 11.09 -10.41
CA ILE A 57 2.71 11.27 -9.01
C ILE A 57 3.06 9.91 -8.42
N HIS A 58 4.34 9.66 -8.17
CA HIS A 58 4.79 8.52 -7.37
C HIS A 58 4.55 8.81 -5.89
N PHE A 59 3.67 8.04 -5.27
CA PHE A 59 3.30 8.19 -3.86
C PHE A 59 3.14 6.83 -3.20
N PHE A 60 3.89 6.61 -2.13
CA PHE A 60 3.80 5.38 -1.36
C PHE A 60 2.74 5.53 -0.26
N ASN A 61 1.74 4.67 -0.25
CA ASN A 61 0.74 4.60 0.82
C ASN A 61 0.77 3.20 1.43
N GLY A 62 1.35 3.12 2.63
CA GLY A 62 1.61 1.86 3.31
C GLY A 62 0.74 1.64 4.53
N VAL A 63 0.46 0.37 4.83
CA VAL A 63 0.01 -0.06 6.16
C VAL A 63 1.02 -1.04 6.74
N PHE A 64 1.48 -0.78 7.96
CA PHE A 64 2.41 -1.65 8.66
C PHE A 64 1.82 -2.08 9.99
N SER A 65 1.74 -3.39 10.23
CA SER A 65 1.36 -3.94 11.52
C SER A 65 2.39 -4.93 12.03
N TYR A 66 2.79 -4.78 13.29
CA TYR A 66 3.71 -5.73 13.94
C TYR A 66 3.09 -7.11 14.16
N ASP A 67 1.78 -7.17 14.42
CA ASP A 67 1.04 -8.41 14.65
C ASP A 67 -0.35 -8.39 13.96
N THR A 68 -0.94 -9.57 13.75
CA THR A 68 -2.33 -9.69 13.29
C THR A 68 -2.95 -11.00 13.77
N GLU A 69 -4.21 -10.94 14.21
CA GLU A 69 -5.03 -12.14 14.51
C GLU A 69 -5.67 -12.74 13.25
N MET A 70 -5.55 -12.03 12.12
CA MET A 70 -6.10 -12.46 10.85
C MET A 70 -5.16 -13.47 10.20
N ASN A 71 -5.71 -14.60 9.76
CA ASN A 71 -4.99 -15.48 8.86
C ASN A 71 -4.96 -14.90 7.44
N PHE A 72 -4.16 -15.49 6.56
CA PHE A 72 -3.97 -14.99 5.20
C PHE A 72 -5.28 -14.92 4.40
N ASP A 73 -6.14 -15.94 4.49
CA ASP A 73 -7.41 -15.96 3.75
C ASP A 73 -8.37 -14.86 4.21
N ALA A 74 -8.48 -14.64 5.53
CA ALA A 74 -9.29 -13.56 6.10
C ALA A 74 -8.78 -12.18 5.68
N VAL A 75 -7.46 -12.00 5.58
CA VAL A 75 -6.85 -10.78 5.02
C VAL A 75 -7.27 -10.60 3.56
N LEU A 76 -7.18 -11.66 2.75
CA LEU A 76 -7.56 -11.59 1.33
C LEU A 76 -9.03 -11.23 1.14
N ASP A 77 -9.91 -11.84 1.90
CA ASP A 77 -11.35 -11.61 1.78
C ASP A 77 -11.74 -10.19 2.22
N ALA A 78 -11.15 -9.70 3.32
CA ALA A 78 -11.31 -8.31 3.75
C ALA A 78 -10.86 -7.32 2.67
N PHE A 79 -9.74 -7.61 2.00
CA PHE A 79 -9.20 -6.79 0.92
C PHE A 79 -10.08 -6.80 -0.33
N LYS A 80 -10.50 -7.99 -0.81
CA LYS A 80 -11.35 -8.11 -2.01
C LYS A 80 -12.63 -7.31 -1.85
N ASN A 81 -13.32 -7.47 -0.73
CA ASN A 81 -14.57 -6.77 -0.44
C ASN A 81 -14.38 -5.25 -0.46
N HIS A 82 -13.27 -4.75 0.09
CA HIS A 82 -12.96 -3.33 0.06
C HIS A 82 -12.58 -2.83 -1.34
N TRP A 83 -11.78 -3.59 -2.08
CA TRP A 83 -11.34 -3.22 -3.41
C TRP A 83 -12.51 -3.18 -4.40
N ASP A 84 -13.42 -4.16 -4.33
CA ASP A 84 -14.65 -4.15 -5.12
C ASP A 84 -15.49 -2.90 -4.82
N ALA A 85 -15.55 -2.46 -3.56
CA ALA A 85 -16.23 -1.22 -3.19
C ALA A 85 -15.56 0.04 -3.79
N ILE A 86 -14.22 0.04 -3.92
CA ILE A 86 -13.47 1.11 -4.59
C ILE A 86 -13.73 1.10 -6.09
N LEU A 87 -13.62 -0.06 -6.75
CA LEU A 87 -13.81 -0.19 -8.20
C LEU A 87 -15.23 0.17 -8.65
N ASN A 88 -16.22 -0.12 -7.81
CA ASN A 88 -17.62 0.22 -8.08
C ASN A 88 -17.96 1.68 -7.72
N ASN A 89 -17.01 2.47 -7.23
CA ASN A 89 -17.25 3.87 -6.89
C ASN A 89 -17.06 4.76 -8.13
N PRO A 90 -18.13 5.36 -8.69
CA PRO A 90 -18.04 6.15 -9.92
C PRO A 90 -17.27 7.46 -9.76
N LYS A 91 -16.90 7.84 -8.53
CA LYS A 91 -16.09 9.04 -8.24
C LYS A 91 -14.59 8.74 -8.22
N ILE A 92 -14.19 7.50 -8.44
CA ILE A 92 -12.80 7.05 -8.45
C ILE A 92 -12.42 6.77 -9.90
N ASP A 93 -11.45 7.53 -10.40
CA ASP A 93 -10.89 7.29 -11.72
C ASP A 93 -9.95 6.07 -11.65
N THR A 94 -10.38 4.97 -12.28
CA THR A 94 -9.63 3.72 -12.37
C THR A 94 -9.04 3.50 -13.77
N SER A 95 -9.13 4.50 -14.67
CA SER A 95 -8.74 4.39 -16.08
C SER A 95 -7.25 4.04 -16.29
N ARG A 96 -6.41 4.31 -15.28
CA ARG A 96 -4.97 3.99 -15.28
C ARG A 96 -4.65 2.59 -14.75
N GLY A 97 -5.65 1.82 -14.34
CA GLY A 97 -5.46 0.49 -13.77
C GLY A 97 -4.90 0.46 -12.34
N MET A 98 -4.70 1.64 -11.73
CA MET A 98 -4.34 1.85 -10.32
C MET A 98 -5.21 2.95 -9.74
N VAL A 99 -5.47 2.89 -8.44
CA VAL A 99 -6.30 3.90 -7.78
C VAL A 99 -5.41 4.89 -7.06
N GLU A 100 -5.23 6.08 -7.64
CA GLU A 100 -4.30 7.07 -7.08
C GLU A 100 -4.60 7.37 -5.60
N GLY A 101 -3.62 7.10 -4.75
CA GLY A 101 -3.63 7.44 -3.32
C GLY A 101 -4.27 6.41 -2.41
N THR A 102 -4.77 5.28 -2.92
CA THR A 102 -5.14 4.14 -2.06
C THR A 102 -3.90 3.47 -1.48
N VAL A 103 -4.10 2.54 -0.54
CA VAL A 103 -3.00 1.74 0.01
C VAL A 103 -2.39 0.89 -1.10
N THR A 104 -1.10 1.11 -1.33
CA THR A 104 -0.28 0.44 -2.35
C THR A 104 0.47 -0.74 -1.74
N HIS A 105 0.80 -0.71 -0.45
CA HIS A 105 1.61 -1.71 0.22
C HIS A 105 1.09 -2.02 1.61
N MET A 106 1.18 -3.28 2.02
CA MET A 106 0.82 -3.68 3.36
C MET A 106 1.75 -4.78 3.88
N CYS A 107 2.26 -4.57 5.10
CA CYS A 107 2.95 -5.58 5.89
C CYS A 107 2.10 -5.88 7.11
N LEU A 108 1.59 -7.11 7.21
CA LEU A 108 0.88 -7.58 8.39
C LEU A 108 1.70 -8.68 9.04
N ASN A 109 2.10 -8.46 10.29
CA ASN A 109 3.04 -9.31 11.02
C ASN A 109 4.36 -9.53 10.26
N GLN A 110 5.07 -10.61 10.58
CA GLN A 110 6.34 -10.94 9.94
C GLN A 110 6.15 -11.64 8.58
N SER A 111 4.96 -12.16 8.30
CA SER A 111 4.74 -13.17 7.28
C SER A 111 3.84 -12.68 6.15
N ILE A 112 2.84 -11.83 6.38
CA ILE A 112 1.88 -11.46 5.33
C ILE A 112 2.27 -10.14 4.68
N TYR A 113 2.40 -10.15 3.37
CA TYR A 113 2.66 -8.94 2.59
C TYR A 113 1.69 -8.82 1.41
N LEU A 114 1.22 -7.61 1.16
CA LEU A 114 0.38 -7.26 0.02
C LEU A 114 0.97 -6.06 -0.71
N LYS A 115 0.90 -6.07 -2.04
CA LYS A 115 1.23 -4.92 -2.88
C LYS A 115 0.25 -4.75 -4.04
N GLU A 116 -0.06 -3.50 -4.35
CA GLU A 116 -0.82 -3.13 -5.54
C GLU A 116 0.01 -3.51 -6.78
N VAL A 117 -0.67 -4.09 -7.76
CA VAL A 117 -0.13 -4.39 -9.08
C VAL A 117 -1.12 -3.87 -10.11
N LEU A 118 -0.71 -3.82 -11.38
CA LEU A 118 -1.62 -3.41 -12.45
C LEU A 118 -2.92 -4.22 -12.39
N HIS A 119 -4.05 -3.53 -12.22
CA HIS A 119 -5.39 -4.12 -12.11
C HIS A 119 -5.65 -5.00 -10.86
N GLY A 120 -4.90 -4.87 -9.77
CA GLY A 120 -5.22 -5.59 -8.54
C GLY A 120 -4.14 -5.59 -7.47
N PHE A 121 -4.04 -6.68 -6.72
CA PHE A 121 -3.06 -6.86 -5.65
C PHE A 121 -2.40 -8.22 -5.72
N SER A 122 -1.09 -8.25 -5.48
CA SER A 122 -0.38 -9.47 -5.13
C SER A 122 -0.31 -9.57 -3.62
N ALA A 123 -0.68 -10.73 -3.08
CA ALA A 123 -0.61 -11.02 -1.65
C ALA A 123 0.19 -12.31 -1.47
N PHE A 124 1.12 -12.33 -0.54
CA PHE A 124 1.98 -13.48 -0.33
C PHE A 124 2.33 -13.67 1.14
N THR A 125 2.54 -14.94 1.50
CA THR A 125 3.14 -15.32 2.77
C THR A 125 4.64 -15.45 2.60
N THR A 126 5.38 -14.94 3.56
CA THR A 126 6.85 -14.94 3.59
C THR A 126 7.33 -15.70 4.82
N LYS A 127 8.55 -16.23 4.78
CA LYS A 127 9.20 -16.84 5.94
C LYS A 127 9.74 -15.76 6.89
N GLN A 128 8.85 -14.95 7.47
CA GLN A 128 9.18 -13.84 8.39
C GLN A 128 9.93 -12.66 7.71
N GLN A 129 9.73 -12.46 6.41
CA GLN A 129 10.44 -11.44 5.62
C GLN A 129 9.55 -10.27 5.18
N ALA A 130 8.26 -10.26 5.51
CA ALA A 130 7.33 -9.21 5.09
C ALA A 130 7.81 -7.79 5.47
N PRO A 131 8.37 -7.55 6.68
CA PRO A 131 8.91 -6.23 7.01
C PRO A 131 10.09 -5.82 6.12
N ALA A 132 10.95 -6.77 5.76
CA ALA A 132 12.09 -6.50 4.88
C ALA A 132 11.61 -6.09 3.48
N TYR A 133 10.65 -6.83 2.90
CA TYR A 133 10.06 -6.46 1.61
C TYR A 133 9.41 -5.08 1.65
N PHE A 134 8.63 -4.79 2.70
CA PHE A 134 7.97 -3.50 2.85
C PHE A 134 8.94 -2.33 2.90
N ILE A 135 10.00 -2.46 3.70
CA ILE A 135 11.03 -1.41 3.80
C ILE A 135 11.78 -1.26 2.48
N SER A 136 12.06 -2.35 1.77
CA SER A 136 12.77 -2.34 0.49
C SER A 136 11.98 -1.59 -0.58
N GLU A 137 10.71 -1.94 -0.73
CA GLU A 137 9.82 -1.31 -1.71
C GLU A 137 9.55 0.15 -1.34
N LEU A 138 9.48 0.49 -0.03
CA LEU A 138 9.45 1.89 0.41
C LEU A 138 10.70 2.65 -0.07
N PHE A 139 11.90 2.10 0.13
CA PHE A 139 13.13 2.75 -0.33
C PHE A 139 13.19 2.86 -1.86
N GLU A 140 12.69 1.87 -2.59
CA GLU A 140 12.59 1.92 -4.05
C GLU A 140 11.67 3.06 -4.50
N TYR A 141 10.48 3.18 -3.88
CA TYR A 141 9.55 4.27 -4.13
C TYR A 141 10.14 5.66 -3.82
N LEU A 142 10.88 5.79 -2.72
CA LEU A 142 11.52 7.06 -2.34
C LEU A 142 12.70 7.42 -3.25
N ASN A 143 13.33 6.44 -3.89
CA ASN A 143 14.44 6.63 -4.82
C ASN A 143 14.00 6.65 -6.29
N PHE A 144 12.71 6.69 -6.57
CA PHE A 144 12.17 6.56 -7.92
C PHE A 144 12.79 7.55 -8.93
N ASP A 145 12.99 8.81 -8.54
CA ASP A 145 13.65 9.83 -9.38
C ASP A 145 15.16 9.59 -9.58
N LYS A 146 15.81 8.84 -8.68
CA LYS A 146 17.24 8.46 -8.79
C LYS A 146 17.44 7.13 -9.53
N LEU A 147 16.41 6.29 -9.62
CA LEU A 147 16.46 4.96 -10.25
C LEU A 147 16.10 4.99 -11.74
N TYR A 148 15.52 6.08 -12.25
CA TYR A 148 15.52 6.37 -13.69
C TYR A 148 16.94 6.64 -14.17
N GLY A 149 17.67 5.57 -14.48
CA GLY A 149 19.02 5.59 -15.05
C GLY A 149 20.07 4.74 -14.32
N CYS A 150 19.73 4.03 -13.25
CA CYS A 150 20.68 3.16 -12.54
C CYS A 150 20.09 1.77 -12.27
N ASP A 151 20.76 0.73 -12.77
CA ASP A 151 20.51 -0.70 -12.52
C ASP A 151 20.83 -1.12 -11.07
N ASN A 152 20.36 -0.37 -10.07
CA ASN A 152 20.60 -0.70 -8.67
C ASN A 152 19.39 -1.43 -8.08
N TRP A 153 19.33 -2.73 -8.33
CA TRP A 153 18.33 -3.62 -7.75
C TRP A 153 18.73 -3.97 -6.31
N PHE A 154 17.93 -3.54 -5.33
CA PHE A 154 17.94 -4.17 -4.01
C PHE A 154 17.04 -5.41 -4.07
N ALA A 155 17.50 -6.46 -4.75
CA ALA A 155 16.87 -7.76 -4.65
C ALA A 155 17.19 -8.33 -3.26
N PHE A 156 16.27 -8.20 -2.30
CA PHE A 156 16.29 -9.13 -1.17
C PHE A 156 16.14 -10.54 -1.76
N PRO A 157 17.06 -11.47 -1.48
CA PRO A 157 16.90 -12.83 -1.97
C PRO A 157 15.56 -13.32 -1.48
N MET A 158 14.69 -13.72 -2.43
CA MET A 158 13.43 -14.37 -2.10
C MET A 158 13.76 -15.70 -1.45
N GLY A 159 14.02 -15.66 -0.13
CA GLY A 159 14.38 -16.83 0.64
C GLY A 159 13.16 -17.71 0.74
N ASP A 160 13.14 -18.80 -0.04
CA ASP A 160 12.16 -19.89 -0.02
C ASP A 160 10.69 -19.48 0.26
N GLY A 161 10.31 -18.27 -0.15
CA GLY A 161 8.99 -17.71 0.11
C GLY A 161 7.99 -18.46 -0.76
N GLU A 162 7.04 -19.15 -0.14
CA GLU A 162 6.02 -19.86 -0.88
C GLU A 162 4.95 -18.84 -1.33
N ILE A 163 4.86 -18.58 -2.64
CA ILE A 163 3.74 -17.81 -3.21
C ILE A 163 2.50 -18.69 -3.08
N LYS A 164 1.77 -18.54 -1.97
CA LYS A 164 0.54 -19.31 -1.70
C LYS A 164 -0.70 -18.78 -2.43
N GLY A 165 -0.58 -17.62 -3.10
CA GLY A 165 -1.63 -17.07 -3.94
C GLY A 165 -1.17 -15.85 -4.69
N SER A 166 -1.80 -15.59 -5.83
CA SER A 166 -1.77 -14.29 -6.51
C SER A 166 -3.21 -13.95 -6.84
N ILE A 167 -3.72 -12.83 -6.36
CA ILE A 167 -5.03 -12.34 -6.80
C ILE A 167 -4.80 -11.58 -8.12
N LYS A 168 -4.76 -12.32 -9.23
CA LYS A 168 -4.96 -11.73 -10.56
C LYS A 168 -6.46 -11.56 -10.74
N LEU A 169 -6.95 -10.33 -10.61
CA LEU A 169 -8.32 -10.02 -10.97
C LEU A 169 -8.38 -9.94 -12.50
N VAL A 170 -9.11 -10.90 -13.08
CA VAL A 170 -9.35 -11.00 -14.52
C VAL A 170 -10.02 -9.71 -15.00
N GLN A 171 -9.47 -9.12 -16.07
CA GLN A 171 -10.12 -8.03 -16.80
C GLN A 171 -11.53 -8.47 -17.22
N ARG A 172 -12.54 -7.62 -16.97
CA ARG A 172 -13.79 -7.74 -17.72
C ARG A 172 -13.44 -7.53 -19.21
N SER A 173 -13.57 -8.59 -20.00
CA SER A 173 -13.76 -8.47 -21.44
C SER A 173 -15.09 -7.74 -21.67
N GLU A 174 -15.04 -6.64 -22.41
CA GLU A 174 -16.21 -6.09 -23.10
C GLU A 174 -16.82 -7.12 -24.05
#